data_AF-A0A522HH37-F1
#
_entry.id   AF-A0A522HH37-F1
#
_cell.length_a   1.000
_cell.length_b   1.000
_cell.length_c   1.000
_cell.angle_alpha   90.00
_cell.angle_beta   90.00
_cell.angle_gamma   90.00
#
_symmetry.space_group_name_H-M   'P 1'
#
loop_
_entity.id
_entity.type
_entity.pdbx_description
1 polymer ?
#
loop_
_entity_poly.entity_id
_entity_poly.type
_entity_poly.pdbx_seq_one_letter_code
_entity_poly.pdbx_strand_id
1 'polypeptide(L)'
;MLERDGDEVVRATSIVCYAAGSRFTRHVHELGEELFMLDGEFRTEHTALVRWALATYFNPHRYYGGEEILVVEGVFEDEHGRNPAGSWIRSPHLGQHQPFSREGCIILVKTGHLVTEAEVAP
;
A
#
# COMPACT_ATOMS: atom_id res chain seq x y z
N MET A 1 10.90 10.37 -12.42
CA MET A 1 10.19 11.66 -12.40
C MET A 1 8.82 11.36 -13.01
N LEU A 2 7.75 11.38 -12.20
CA LEU A 2 6.39 11.09 -12.66
C LEU A 2 5.68 12.45 -12.77
N GLU A 3 5.52 12.95 -13.99
CA GLU A 3 4.65 14.11 -14.26
C GLU A 3 3.17 13.72 -14.19
N ARG A 4 2.30 14.68 -13.83
CA ARG A 4 0.85 14.52 -13.66
C ARG A 4 0.11 15.71 -14.26
N ASP A 5 -1.03 15.46 -14.90
CA ASP A 5 -1.96 16.45 -15.47
C ASP A 5 -3.34 16.36 -14.76
N GLY A 6 -3.95 17.51 -14.42
CA GLY A 6 -5.40 17.62 -14.11
C GLY A 6 -5.81 18.30 -12.78
N ASP A 7 -7.11 18.63 -12.66
CA ASP A 7 -7.81 19.26 -11.51
C ASP A 7 -8.12 18.28 -10.34
N GLU A 8 -7.28 17.28 -10.11
CA GLU A 8 -7.55 16.20 -9.14
C GLU A 8 -7.43 16.70 -7.68
N VAL A 9 -8.50 16.55 -6.89
CA VAL A 9 -8.45 16.70 -5.42
C VAL A 9 -7.78 15.45 -4.84
N VAL A 10 -6.45 15.49 -4.75
CA VAL A 10 -5.65 14.36 -4.27
C VAL A 10 -5.67 14.25 -2.74
N ARG A 11 -5.86 13.02 -2.25
CA ARG A 11 -5.47 12.66 -0.87
C ARG A 11 -4.05 12.09 -0.94
N ALA A 12 -3.09 12.82 -0.37
CA ALA A 12 -1.71 12.36 -0.28
C ALA A 12 -1.52 11.51 0.99
N THR A 13 -1.12 10.25 0.84
CA THR A 13 -0.67 9.40 1.95
C THR A 13 0.85 9.36 1.94
N SER A 14 1.48 9.84 3.03
CA SER A 14 2.94 9.82 3.18
C SER A 14 3.34 8.82 4.25
N ILE A 15 4.30 7.95 3.94
CA ILE A 15 5.00 7.12 4.93
C ILE A 15 6.38 7.72 5.11
N VAL A 16 6.70 8.16 6.32
CA VAL A 16 7.97 8.80 6.63
C VAL A 16 8.70 8.00 7.70
N CYS A 17 9.95 7.65 7.43
CA CYS A 17 10.85 7.05 8.41
C CYS A 17 11.75 8.15 8.98
N TYR A 18 11.69 8.37 10.30
CA TYR A 18 12.54 9.32 11.00
C TYR A 18 13.68 8.62 11.71
N ALA A 19 14.87 9.23 11.71
CA ALA A 19 15.98 8.76 12.54
C ALA A 19 15.66 8.94 14.03
N ALA A 20 16.17 8.05 14.88
CA ALA A 20 16.01 8.19 16.33
C ALA A 20 16.54 9.55 16.82
N GLY A 21 15.75 10.26 17.61
CA GLY A 21 16.10 11.60 18.10
C GLY A 21 15.80 12.75 17.13
N SER A 22 15.17 12.49 15.98
CA SER A 22 14.68 13.53 15.08
C SER A 22 13.75 14.51 15.83
N ARG A 23 13.95 15.81 15.58
CA ARG A 23 13.13 16.88 16.13
C ARG A 23 12.76 17.84 15.02
N PHE A 24 11.49 18.20 14.97
CA PHE A 24 10.96 19.16 14.00
C PHE A 24 10.67 20.47 14.71
N THR A 25 10.93 21.59 14.03
CA THR A 25 10.47 22.90 14.50
C THR A 25 8.97 22.86 14.68
N ARG A 26 8.46 23.44 15.76
CA ARG A 26 7.01 23.54 15.98
C ARG A 26 6.39 24.21 14.75
N HIS A 27 5.50 23.50 14.08
CA HIS A 27 4.75 24.00 12.94
C HIS A 27 3.27 23.68 13.13
N VAL A 28 2.42 24.34 12.35
CA VAL A 28 0.97 24.16 12.35
C VAL A 28 0.61 23.43 11.07
N HIS A 29 -0.16 22.35 11.18
CA HIS A 29 -0.75 21.68 10.02
C HIS A 29 -2.10 22.33 9.73
N GLU A 30 -2.12 23.36 8.88
CA GLU A 30 -3.34 24.13 8.55
C GLU A 30 -4.47 23.27 7.94
N LEU A 31 -4.14 22.08 7.43
CA LEU A 31 -5.07 21.10 6.86
C LEU A 31 -5.30 19.86 7.75
N GLY A 32 -4.73 19.83 8.97
CA GLY A 32 -4.72 18.67 9.86
C GLY A 32 -3.50 17.75 9.67
N GLU A 33 -3.19 16.95 10.69
CA GLU A 33 -2.20 15.86 10.67
C GLU A 33 -2.93 14.59 11.09
N GLU A 34 -2.90 13.55 10.25
CA GLU A 34 -3.49 12.25 10.56
C GLU A 34 -2.39 11.25 10.91
N LEU A 35 -2.41 10.82 12.19
CA LEU A 35 -1.60 9.71 12.68
C LEU A 35 -2.39 8.42 12.50
N PHE A 36 -1.89 7.55 11.65
CA PHE A 36 -2.64 6.42 11.13
C PHE A 36 -2.22 5.11 11.82
N MET A 37 -3.12 4.53 12.61
CA MET A 37 -3.19 3.06 12.72
C MET A 37 -3.94 2.57 11.49
N LEU A 38 -3.22 2.04 10.49
CA LEU A 38 -3.82 1.70 9.19
C LEU A 38 -4.50 0.34 9.23
N ASP A 39 -5.77 0.39 9.60
CA ASP A 39 -6.82 -0.37 8.94
C ASP A 39 -7.94 0.62 8.61
N GLY A 40 -8.11 0.94 7.33
CA GLY A 40 -9.04 1.95 6.86
C GLY A 40 -9.83 1.45 5.66
N GLU A 41 -11.14 1.54 5.74
CA GLU A 41 -12.06 1.14 4.69
C GLU A 41 -12.84 2.35 4.17
N PHE A 42 -12.95 2.50 2.86
CA PHE A 42 -13.81 3.49 2.22
C PHE A 42 -14.44 2.89 0.96
N ARG A 43 -15.76 2.68 0.98
CA ARG A 43 -16.49 1.96 -0.08
C ARG A 43 -15.91 0.55 -0.26
N THR A 44 -15.32 0.26 -1.41
CA THR A 44 -14.64 -1.01 -1.71
C THR A 44 -13.15 -0.95 -1.41
N GLU A 45 -12.60 0.22 -1.09
CA GLU A 45 -11.17 0.42 -0.90
C GLU A 45 -10.76 0.06 0.53
N HIS A 46 -9.73 -0.77 0.67
CA HIS A 46 -9.10 -1.05 1.95
C HIS A 46 -7.63 -0.64 1.88
N THR A 47 -7.12 0.02 2.93
CA THR A 47 -5.71 0.41 3.03
C THR A 47 -5.14 -0.02 4.37
N ALA A 48 -4.03 -0.75 4.35
CA ALA A 48 -3.39 -1.24 5.57
C ALA A 48 -1.85 -1.11 5.50
N LEU A 49 -1.23 -0.80 6.63
CA LEU A 49 0.22 -0.91 6.82
C LEU A 49 0.46 -2.15 7.68
N VAL A 50 1.02 -3.19 7.08
CA VAL A 50 1.16 -4.50 7.73
C VAL A 50 2.62 -4.90 7.84
N ARG A 51 2.98 -5.47 9.00
CA ARG A 51 4.28 -6.10 9.23
C ARG A 51 4.12 -7.61 9.20
N TRP A 52 4.86 -8.26 8.31
CA TRP A 52 4.98 -9.71 8.25
C TRP A 52 6.25 -10.14 8.96
N ALA A 53 6.13 -11.18 9.78
CA ALA A 53 7.28 -11.81 10.43
C ALA A 53 8.12 -12.60 9.42
N LEU A 54 9.32 -12.99 9.82
CA LEU A 54 10.15 -13.93 9.07
C LEU A 54 9.37 -15.24 8.80
N ALA A 55 9.54 -15.79 7.59
CA ALA A 55 8.90 -17.02 7.15
C ALA A 55 7.35 -16.98 7.21
N THR A 56 6.77 -15.84 6.85
CA THR A 56 5.31 -15.70 6.71
C THR A 56 4.88 -16.19 5.33
N TYR A 57 3.83 -17.04 5.27
CA TYR A 57 3.25 -17.55 4.03
C TYR A 57 1.73 -17.44 4.08
N PHE A 58 1.12 -16.99 2.99
CA PHE A 58 -0.33 -16.93 2.84
C PHE A 58 -0.81 -17.96 1.81
N ASN A 59 -2.12 -18.24 1.88
CA ASN A 59 -2.78 -18.99 0.83
C ASN A 59 -2.93 -18.12 -0.42
N PRO A 60 -2.98 -18.74 -1.62
CA PRO A 60 -3.34 -18.02 -2.83
C PRO A 60 -4.70 -17.34 -2.67
N HIS A 61 -4.81 -16.07 -3.01
CA HIS A 61 -6.07 -15.33 -2.91
C HIS A 61 -6.25 -14.35 -4.06
N ARG A 62 -7.49 -13.89 -4.22
CA ARG A 62 -7.91 -12.95 -5.25
C ARG A 62 -8.44 -11.68 -4.61
N TYR A 63 -8.21 -10.54 -5.25
CA TYR A 63 -8.66 -9.25 -4.74
C TYR A 63 -9.66 -8.64 -5.72
N TYR A 64 -10.83 -8.32 -5.18
CA TYR A 64 -11.79 -7.48 -5.88
C TYR A 64 -11.24 -6.05 -5.94
N GLY A 65 -11.43 -5.40 -7.08
CA GLY A 65 -10.92 -4.05 -7.35
C GLY A 65 -9.40 -3.89 -7.32
N GLY A 66 -8.64 -4.97 -7.54
CA GLY A 66 -7.19 -4.95 -7.70
C GLY A 66 -6.42 -4.68 -6.41
N GLU A 67 -5.10 -4.63 -6.52
CA GLU A 67 -4.19 -4.50 -5.38
C GLU A 67 -2.97 -3.66 -5.77
N GLU A 68 -2.57 -2.77 -4.86
CA GLU A 68 -1.31 -2.04 -4.92
C GLU A 68 -0.51 -2.27 -3.65
N ILE A 69 0.78 -2.56 -3.79
CA ILE A 69 1.70 -2.81 -2.69
C ILE A 69 2.92 -1.90 -2.85
N LEU A 70 3.26 -1.19 -1.78
CA LEU A 70 4.57 -0.57 -1.60
C LEU A 70 5.32 -1.31 -0.50
N VAL A 71 6.49 -1.86 -0.83
CA VAL A 71 7.36 -2.51 0.16
C VAL A 71 8.15 -1.44 0.89
N VAL A 72 7.84 -1.24 2.16
CA VAL A 72 8.46 -0.20 3.01
C VAL A 72 9.77 -0.71 3.61
N GLU A 73 9.79 -1.95 4.08
CA GLU A 73 10.95 -2.59 4.70
C GLU A 73 10.98 -4.08 4.35
N GLY A 74 12.16 -4.69 4.29
CA GLY A 74 12.33 -6.13 4.04
C GLY A 74 12.07 -6.53 2.59
N VAL A 75 11.56 -7.75 2.39
CA VAL A 75 11.32 -8.33 1.05
C VAL A 75 9.94 -8.97 1.00
N PHE A 76 9.08 -8.46 0.11
CA PHE A 76 7.84 -9.12 -0.29
C PHE A 76 8.13 -10.11 -1.42
N GLU A 77 7.52 -11.28 -1.40
CA GLU A 77 7.71 -12.31 -2.42
C GLU A 77 6.37 -12.92 -2.82
N ASP A 78 6.28 -13.33 -4.08
CA ASP A 78 5.17 -14.08 -4.66
C ASP A 78 5.72 -15.05 -5.72
N GLU A 79 4.85 -15.68 -6.51
CA GLU A 79 5.25 -16.54 -7.62
C GLU A 79 5.98 -15.81 -8.77
N HIS A 80 5.84 -14.48 -8.84
CA HIS A 80 6.44 -13.65 -9.88
C HIS A 80 7.85 -13.19 -9.52
N GLY A 81 8.20 -13.16 -8.23
CA GLY A 81 9.58 -13.00 -7.79
C GLY A 81 9.73 -12.34 -6.43
N ARG A 82 10.85 -11.61 -6.30
CA ARG A 82 11.27 -10.96 -5.05
C ARG A 82 11.24 -9.45 -5.22
N ASN A 83 10.54 -8.78 -4.32
CA ASN A 83 10.33 -7.34 -4.32
C ASN A 83 10.93 -6.74 -3.04
N PRO A 84 12.18 -6.24 -3.08
CA PRO A 84 12.81 -5.62 -1.91
C PRO A 84 12.19 -4.25 -1.57
N ALA A 85 12.52 -3.71 -0.40
CA ALA A 85 12.12 -2.37 0.02
C ALA A 85 12.33 -1.31 -1.08
N GLY A 86 11.33 -0.45 -1.26
CA GLY A 86 11.24 0.52 -2.35
C GLY A 86 10.53 0.01 -3.61
N SER A 87 10.21 -1.29 -3.69
CA SER A 87 9.43 -1.84 -4.80
C SER A 87 7.97 -1.43 -4.70
N TRP A 88 7.37 -1.12 -5.85
CA TRP A 88 5.95 -0.85 -6.01
C TRP A 88 5.35 -1.84 -6.99
N ILE A 89 4.32 -2.55 -6.55
CA ILE A 89 3.60 -3.57 -7.32
C ILE A 89 2.15 -3.11 -7.49
N ARG A 90 1.62 -3.25 -8.71
CA ARG A 90 0.21 -3.00 -9.02
C ARG A 90 -0.36 -4.18 -9.78
N SER A 91 -1.32 -4.85 -9.16
CA SER A 91 -2.02 -6.03 -9.68
C SER A 91 -3.44 -5.66 -10.11
N PRO A 92 -3.88 -6.08 -11.31
CA PRO A 92 -5.17 -5.70 -11.87
C PRO A 92 -6.36 -6.30 -11.09
N HIS A 93 -7.57 -5.84 -11.44
CA HIS A 93 -8.82 -6.40 -10.93
C HIS A 93 -8.87 -7.92 -11.11
N LEU A 94 -9.24 -8.65 -10.04
CA LEU A 94 -9.27 -10.12 -9.98
C LEU A 94 -7.92 -10.81 -10.21
N GLY A 95 -6.81 -10.07 -10.09
CA GLY A 95 -5.48 -10.63 -9.94
C GLY A 95 -5.43 -11.66 -8.82
N GLN A 96 -4.54 -12.64 -8.97
CA GLN A 96 -4.32 -13.71 -8.01
C GLN A 96 -2.83 -13.85 -7.78
N HIS A 97 -2.42 -13.99 -6.52
CA HIS A 97 -1.07 -14.38 -6.14
C HIS A 97 -1.05 -15.23 -4.88
N GLN A 98 0.09 -15.86 -4.62
CA GLN A 98 0.41 -16.46 -3.34
C GLN A 98 1.54 -15.67 -2.66
N PRO A 99 1.22 -14.74 -1.76
CA PRO A 99 2.25 -13.91 -1.19
C PRO A 99 2.91 -14.58 0.01
N PHE A 100 4.19 -14.28 0.18
CA PHE A 100 5.00 -14.73 1.30
C PHE A 100 6.16 -13.78 1.55
N SER A 101 6.88 -13.99 2.65
CA SER A 101 8.15 -13.34 2.91
C SER A 101 9.05 -14.25 3.72
N ARG A 102 10.22 -14.60 3.15
CA ARG A 102 11.23 -15.39 3.85
C ARG A 102 11.96 -14.59 4.92
N GLU A 103 12.18 -13.30 4.68
CA GLU A 103 13.01 -12.43 5.54
C GLU A 103 12.17 -11.53 6.46
N GLY A 104 10.85 -11.50 6.26
CA GLY A 104 9.95 -10.51 6.87
C GLY A 104 9.89 -9.23 6.03
N CYS A 105 8.78 -8.51 6.15
CA CYS A 105 8.60 -7.24 5.46
C CYS A 105 7.60 -6.33 6.16
N ILE A 106 7.68 -5.03 5.88
CA ILE A 106 6.57 -4.10 6.09
C ILE A 106 6.09 -3.67 4.73
N ILE A 107 4.78 -3.77 4.50
CA ILE A 107 4.16 -3.29 3.26
C ILE A 107 3.02 -2.33 3.58
N LEU A 108 2.87 -1.31 2.74
CA LEU A 108 1.62 -0.60 2.57
C LEU A 108 0.86 -1.30 1.45
N VAL A 109 -0.33 -1.80 1.75
CA VAL A 109 -1.21 -2.45 0.77
C VAL A 109 -2.52 -1.68 0.65
N LYS A 110 -2.97 -1.50 -0.59
CA LYS A 110 -4.27 -0.93 -0.92
C LYS A 110 -5.02 -1.84 -1.89
N THR A 111 -6.26 -2.20 -1.59
CA THR A 111 -7.10 -3.02 -2.47
C THR A 111 -8.38 -2.28 -2.87
N GLY A 112 -9.09 -2.78 -3.88
CA GLY A 112 -10.48 -2.38 -4.12
C GLY A 112 -10.74 -1.06 -4.86
N HIS A 113 -9.69 -0.37 -5.31
CA HIS A 113 -9.76 0.97 -5.91
C HIS A 113 -9.47 1.01 -7.43
N LEU A 114 -9.20 -0.14 -8.06
CA LEU A 114 -8.82 -0.24 -9.47
C LEU A 114 -9.97 -0.55 -10.43
N VAL A 115 -11.20 -0.73 -9.93
CA VAL A 115 -12.37 -0.85 -10.80
C VAL A 115 -12.88 0.53 -11.18
N THR A 116 -13.05 0.75 -12.48
CA THR A 116 -13.73 1.95 -13.00
C THR A 116 -15.25 1.78 -12.91
N GLU A 117 -16.01 2.88 -12.85
CA GLU A 117 -17.49 2.85 -12.87
C GLU A 117 -18.05 2.03 -14.05
N ALA A 118 -17.33 1.98 -15.17
CA ALA A 118 -17.71 1.22 -16.36
C ALA A 118 -17.59 -0.31 -16.19
N GLU A 119 -16.72 -0.80 -15.31
CA GLU A 119 -16.49 -2.23 -15.05
C GLU A 119 -17.40 -2.79 -13.94
N VAL A 120 -18.11 -1.92 -13.23
CA VAL A 120 -19.06 -2.27 -12.15
C VAL A 120 -20.52 -2.20 -12.63
N ALA A 121 -20.77 -1.82 -13.89
CA ALA A 121 -22.11 -1.80 -14.47
C ALA A 121 -22.70 -3.23 -14.57
N PRO A 122 -23.98 -3.43 -14.19
CA PRO A 122 -24.63 -4.75 -14.17
C PRO A 122 -24.86 -5.36 -15.56
#